data_AF-W2S6D0-F1
#
_entry.id   AF-W2S6D0-F1
#
_cell.length_a   1.000
_cell.length_b   1.000
_cell.length_c   1.000
_cell.angle_alpha   90.00
_cell.angle_beta   90.00
_cell.angle_gamma   90.00
#
_symmetry.space_group_name_H-M   'P 1'
#
loop_
_entity.id
_entity.type
_entity.pdbx_description
1 polymer ?
#
loop_
_entity_poly.entity_id
_entity_poly.type
_entity_poly.pdbx_seq_one_letter_code
_entity_poly.pdbx_strand_id
1 'polypeptide(L)'
;MDDITTRTARLLSAPDLSDEERAEVAQFLLETLPDEHPWEQLTVNMANSSVASLDLPIRGASSASSGAGSYTGTNGASNNPTYASPLPAGHQQDLNYLYEQIQELSNLLRANRARTAELTRRAEQAEVSTQYSATQQLLTHVPQAQASNGHQTEDREGGVQSDQARIRELERKLAKKDMVIDAYKHEQQENTNLIAMYEDAMGNTTEMIRNYCNGIETRFLEQRRHYNNLLQQEKDEHLASRLEKDDIFAKYLRVREMIRTANRLRTDEWCEEYTIISGLQGQVRCLRRVLQMDPEKPEEEVGWPYLKDLPLNDTDS
;
A
#
# COMPACT_ATOMS: atom_id res chain seq x y z
N MET A 1 9.67 -7.95 -35.02
CA MET A 1 8.42 -8.28 -34.30
C MET A 1 7.46 -7.25 -34.81
N ASP A 2 6.99 -7.51 -36.03
CA ASP A 2 6.47 -6.47 -36.90
C ASP A 2 5.01 -6.27 -36.58
N ASP A 3 4.82 -5.28 -35.72
CA ASP A 3 3.63 -4.53 -35.37
C ASP A 3 2.33 -4.94 -36.09
N ILE A 4 1.48 -5.61 -35.30
CA ILE A 4 0.05 -5.75 -35.54
C ILE A 4 -0.58 -4.38 -35.85
N THR A 5 -0.10 -3.32 -35.18
CA THR A 5 -0.44 -1.90 -35.41
C THR A 5 -0.10 -1.37 -36.81
N THR A 6 1.01 -1.82 -37.41
CA THR A 6 1.42 -1.39 -38.76
C THR A 6 0.63 -2.15 -39.84
N ARG A 7 0.23 -3.40 -39.55
CA ARG A 7 -0.62 -4.21 -40.42
C ARG A 7 -2.08 -3.73 -40.39
N THR A 8 -2.58 -3.23 -39.27
CA THR A 8 -3.95 -2.70 -39.10
C THR A 8 -4.13 -1.31 -39.72
N ALA A 9 -3.14 -0.42 -39.63
CA ALA A 9 -3.18 0.88 -40.31
C ALA A 9 -3.25 0.75 -41.86
N ARG A 10 -2.64 -0.30 -42.42
CA ARG A 10 -2.75 -0.62 -43.86
C ARG A 10 -4.13 -1.13 -44.28
N LEU A 11 -4.86 -1.81 -43.40
CA LEU A 11 -6.19 -2.35 -43.71
C LEU A 11 -7.28 -1.27 -43.65
N LEU A 12 -7.18 -0.29 -42.73
CA LEU A 12 -8.10 0.85 -42.69
C LEU A 12 -7.93 1.84 -43.86
N SER A 13 -6.76 1.84 -44.51
CA SER A 13 -6.41 2.73 -45.63
C SER A 13 -6.74 2.14 -47.02
N ALA A 14 -7.34 0.94 -47.09
CA ALA A 14 -7.75 0.35 -48.37
C ALA A 14 -9.00 1.07 -48.93
N PRO A 15 -9.01 1.48 -50.21
CA PRO A 15 -10.08 2.29 -50.79
C PRO A 15 -11.40 1.54 -51.05
N ASP A 16 -11.41 0.20 -50.96
CA ASP A 16 -12.55 -0.63 -51.42
C ASP A 16 -13.37 -1.29 -50.29
N LEU A 17 -13.24 -0.83 -49.03
CA LEU A 17 -13.99 -1.38 -47.89
C LEU A 17 -15.28 -0.59 -47.61
N SER A 18 -16.40 -1.31 -47.47
CA SER A 18 -17.71 -0.75 -47.12
C SER A 18 -17.73 -0.22 -45.68
N ASP A 19 -18.60 0.76 -45.40
CA ASP A 19 -18.67 1.42 -44.08
C ASP A 19 -19.04 0.45 -42.94
N GLU A 20 -19.72 -0.65 -43.28
CA GLU A 20 -20.15 -1.68 -42.34
C GLU A 20 -18.97 -2.60 -41.94
N GLU A 21 -18.10 -2.95 -42.89
CA GLU A 21 -16.85 -3.69 -42.63
C GLU A 21 -15.84 -2.83 -41.87
N ARG A 22 -15.82 -1.51 -42.10
CA ARG A 22 -15.01 -0.56 -41.32
C ARG A 22 -15.46 -0.50 -39.86
N ALA A 23 -16.77 -0.58 -39.62
CA ALA A 23 -17.34 -0.60 -38.27
C ALA A 23 -17.03 -1.90 -37.53
N GLU A 24 -17.15 -3.06 -38.20
CA GLU A 24 -16.78 -4.36 -37.59
C GLU A 24 -15.28 -4.45 -37.26
N VAL A 25 -14.40 -3.94 -38.13
CA VAL A 25 -12.95 -3.88 -37.86
C VAL A 25 -12.64 -2.93 -36.70
N ALA A 26 -13.34 -1.80 -36.59
CA ALA A 26 -13.19 -0.88 -35.46
C ALA A 26 -13.69 -1.49 -34.14
N GLN A 27 -14.76 -2.29 -34.18
CA GLN A 27 -15.31 -2.99 -33.02
C GLN A 27 -14.37 -4.11 -32.55
N PHE A 28 -13.80 -4.87 -33.50
CA PHE A 28 -12.78 -5.88 -33.22
C PHE A 28 -11.50 -5.26 -32.64
N LEU A 29 -11.10 -4.06 -33.10
CA LEU A 29 -9.97 -3.31 -32.54
C LEU A 29 -10.22 -2.84 -31.11
N LEU A 30 -11.45 -2.45 -30.77
CA LEU A 30 -11.80 -2.04 -29.40
C LEU A 30 -11.81 -3.22 -28.41
N GLU A 31 -12.09 -4.43 -28.90
CA GLU A 31 -12.18 -5.65 -28.07
C GLU A 31 -10.82 -6.38 -27.94
N THR A 32 -9.86 -6.12 -28.84
CA THR A 32 -8.55 -6.79 -28.87
C THR A 32 -7.37 -5.92 -28.42
N LEU A 33 -7.59 -4.64 -28.12
CA LEU A 33 -6.57 -3.77 -27.51
C LEU A 33 -6.40 -4.12 -26.02
N PRO A 34 -5.20 -4.53 -25.57
CA PRO A 34 -4.91 -4.58 -24.14
C PRO A 34 -4.96 -3.15 -23.58
N ASP A 35 -5.51 -2.99 -22.37
CA ASP A 35 -5.65 -1.75 -21.59
C ASP A 35 -4.31 -1.06 -21.22
N GLU A 36 -3.23 -1.28 -21.96
CA GLU A 36 -1.94 -0.64 -21.70
C GLU A 36 -1.79 0.63 -22.53
N HIS A 37 -2.07 1.78 -21.89
CA HIS A 37 -1.69 3.07 -22.43
C HIS A 37 -0.15 3.20 -22.46
N PRO A 38 0.45 3.71 -23.56
CA PRO A 38 1.91 3.80 -23.75
C PRO A 38 2.62 4.70 -22.72
N TRP A 39 1.88 5.49 -21.94
CA TRP A 39 2.41 6.32 -20.87
C TRP A 39 2.72 5.53 -19.59
N GLU A 40 2.09 4.36 -19.38
CA GLU A 40 2.37 3.52 -18.20
C GLU A 40 3.73 2.82 -18.30
N GLN A 41 4.16 2.42 -19.51
CA GLN A 41 5.46 1.77 -19.72
C GLN A 41 6.66 2.69 -19.41
N LEU A 42 6.51 4.02 -19.56
CA LEU A 42 7.54 4.98 -19.16
C LEU A 42 7.70 5.06 -17.63
N THR A 43 6.61 4.91 -16.87
CA THR A 43 6.66 4.94 -15.40
C THR A 43 7.28 3.66 -14.83
N VAL A 44 6.98 2.50 -15.42
CA VAL A 44 7.54 1.20 -14.99
C VAL A 44 9.04 1.10 -15.31
N ASN A 45 9.49 1.61 -16.46
CA ASN A 45 10.90 1.55 -16.84
C ASN A 45 11.80 2.51 -16.04
N MET A 46 11.27 3.66 -15.60
CA MET A 46 12.01 4.55 -14.68
C MET A 46 12.03 4.02 -13.24
N ALA A 47 10.96 3.36 -12.79
CA ALA A 47 10.95 2.69 -11.49
C ALA A 47 11.94 1.50 -11.46
N ASN A 48 11.95 0.65 -12.50
CA ASN A 48 12.85 -0.52 -12.58
C ASN A 48 14.35 -0.16 -12.69
N SER A 49 14.69 0.98 -13.30
CA SER A 49 16.09 1.41 -13.39
C SER A 49 16.65 1.90 -12.05
N SER A 50 15.79 2.31 -11.12
CA SER A 50 16.20 2.81 -9.79
C SER A 50 16.40 1.70 -8.73
N VAL A 51 15.82 0.51 -8.95
CA VAL A 51 15.92 -0.64 -8.02
C VAL A 51 17.05 -1.62 -8.38
N ALA A 52 17.69 -1.48 -9.53
CA ALA A 52 18.73 -2.40 -10.00
C ALA A 52 20.16 -2.09 -9.50
N SER A 53 20.36 -1.16 -8.56
CA SER A 53 21.72 -0.69 -8.16
C SER A 53 22.05 -0.77 -6.67
N LEU A 54 21.31 -1.52 -5.86
CA LEU A 54 21.69 -1.78 -4.46
C LEU A 54 21.58 -3.27 -4.11
N ASP A 55 22.33 -4.10 -4.84
CA ASP A 55 22.64 -5.46 -4.40
C ASP A 55 23.99 -5.45 -3.66
N LEU A 56 23.94 -5.28 -2.34
CA LEU A 56 25.07 -5.45 -1.43
C LEU A 56 24.81 -6.72 -0.60
N PRO A 57 25.72 -7.71 -0.59
CA PRO A 57 25.50 -8.95 0.15
C PRO A 57 25.70 -8.69 1.65
N ILE A 58 24.61 -8.60 2.41
CA ILE A 58 24.68 -8.75 3.87
C ILE A 58 24.84 -10.24 4.17
N ARG A 59 26.09 -10.62 4.46
CA ARG A 59 26.51 -11.93 4.96
C ARG A 59 26.42 -11.92 6.50
N GLY A 60 25.72 -12.91 7.07
CA GLY A 60 25.73 -13.26 8.50
C GLY A 60 24.34 -13.15 9.14
N ALA A 61 23.80 -14.12 9.89
CA ALA A 61 24.31 -15.37 10.42
C ALA A 61 23.15 -16.38 10.53
N SER A 62 23.47 -17.66 10.31
CA SER A 62 22.59 -18.80 10.54
C SER A 62 22.34 -19.04 12.03
N SER A 63 21.08 -19.20 12.44
CA SER A 63 20.73 -19.99 13.62
C SER A 63 19.89 -21.19 13.19
N ALA A 64 20.56 -22.33 13.06
CA ALA A 64 19.91 -23.63 13.05
C ALA A 64 19.28 -23.85 14.44
N SER A 65 17.99 -24.16 14.48
CA SER A 65 17.39 -24.86 15.60
C SER A 65 16.59 -26.05 15.08
N SER A 66 17.26 -27.19 15.09
CA SER A 66 16.69 -28.53 15.00
C SER A 66 15.64 -28.73 16.11
N GLY A 67 14.46 -29.22 15.74
CA GLY A 67 13.43 -29.64 16.68
C GLY A 67 12.43 -30.54 15.98
N ALA A 68 12.73 -31.84 15.96
CA ALA A 68 11.94 -32.88 15.35
C ALA A 68 10.66 -33.23 16.14
N GLY A 69 9.62 -33.65 15.42
CA GLY A 69 8.60 -34.60 15.89
C GLY A 69 7.23 -34.00 16.27
N SER A 70 6.21 -34.20 15.44
CA SER A 70 5.36 -35.40 15.55
C SER A 70 4.24 -35.41 14.51
N TYR A 71 4.02 -36.59 13.97
CA TYR A 71 2.97 -37.03 13.07
C TYR A 71 1.65 -37.21 13.85
N THR A 72 0.51 -36.86 13.26
CA THR A 72 -0.71 -37.70 13.20
C THR A 72 -1.85 -36.91 12.58
N GLY A 73 -2.35 -37.38 11.43
CA GLY A 73 -3.67 -36.98 10.94
C GLY A 73 -4.76 -37.81 11.61
N THR A 74 -5.93 -37.24 11.84
CA THR A 74 -7.22 -37.96 11.88
C THR A 74 -8.36 -36.94 11.71
N ASN A 75 -9.18 -37.14 10.69
CA ASN A 75 -10.51 -36.53 10.54
C ASN A 75 -11.47 -37.12 11.58
N GLY A 76 -12.23 -36.29 12.29
CA GLY A 76 -13.27 -36.78 13.19
C GLY A 76 -13.97 -35.66 13.95
N ALA A 77 -15.20 -35.36 13.53
CA ALA A 77 -16.14 -34.41 14.10
C ALA A 77 -16.12 -34.28 15.63
N SER A 78 -15.94 -33.04 16.12
CA SER A 78 -16.56 -32.60 17.36
C SER A 78 -16.89 -31.10 17.27
N ASN A 79 -18.19 -30.81 17.37
CA ASN A 79 -18.73 -29.47 17.57
C ASN A 79 -18.31 -28.97 18.95
N ASN A 80 -17.49 -27.92 19.03
CA ASN A 80 -17.42 -27.05 20.19
C ASN A 80 -16.97 -25.63 19.78
N PRO A 81 -17.76 -24.56 20.02
CA PRO A 81 -17.40 -23.21 19.63
C PRO A 81 -16.69 -22.51 20.79
N THR A 82 -15.48 -22.91 21.14
CA THR A 82 -14.64 -22.15 22.06
C THR A 82 -13.19 -22.51 21.80
N TYR A 83 -12.31 -21.51 21.79
CA TYR A 83 -10.91 -21.54 21.32
C TYR A 83 -10.76 -21.36 19.80
N ALA A 84 -11.18 -20.18 19.32
CA ALA A 84 -10.43 -19.56 18.24
C ALA A 84 -9.00 -19.36 18.75
N SER A 85 -8.08 -20.19 18.26
CA SER A 85 -6.65 -19.95 18.37
C SER A 85 -6.39 -18.47 18.04
N PRO A 86 -5.64 -17.70 18.85
CA PRO A 86 -5.36 -16.30 18.51
C PRO A 86 -4.73 -16.30 17.12
N LEU A 87 -5.43 -15.65 16.18
CA LEU A 87 -4.94 -15.47 14.83
C LEU A 87 -3.54 -14.86 14.91
N PRO A 88 -2.58 -15.30 14.06
CA PRO A 88 -1.20 -14.80 14.13
C PRO A 88 -1.16 -13.27 14.21
N ALA A 89 -0.41 -12.74 15.18
CA ALA A 89 -0.51 -11.35 15.66
C ALA A 89 -0.25 -10.24 14.62
N GLY A 90 0.20 -10.54 13.41
CA GLY A 90 0.32 -9.57 12.30
C GLY A 90 -0.91 -9.48 11.40
N HIS A 91 -1.79 -10.48 11.38
CA HIS A 91 -2.86 -10.56 10.39
C HIS A 91 -3.93 -9.47 10.58
N GLN A 92 -4.28 -9.15 11.83
CA GLN A 92 -5.27 -8.12 12.12
C GLN A 92 -4.73 -6.70 11.82
N GLN A 93 -3.43 -6.48 12.01
CA GLN A 93 -2.78 -5.20 11.71
C GLN A 93 -2.62 -4.98 10.20
N ASP A 94 -2.27 -6.04 9.47
CA ASP A 94 -2.20 -6.02 8.01
C ASP A 94 -3.58 -5.77 7.39
N LEU A 95 -4.64 -6.41 7.89
CA LEU A 95 -6.01 -6.14 7.42
C LEU A 95 -6.43 -4.68 7.66
N ASN A 96 -6.06 -4.09 8.79
CA ASN A 96 -6.34 -2.67 9.06
C ASN A 96 -5.55 -1.75 8.11
N TYR A 97 -4.28 -2.07 7.84
CA TYR A 97 -3.44 -1.31 6.91
C TYR A 97 -3.94 -1.40 5.47
N LEU A 98 -4.28 -2.59 5.00
CA LEU A 98 -4.88 -2.82 3.68
C LEU A 98 -6.22 -2.08 3.53
N TYR A 99 -7.04 -2.07 4.59
CA TYR A 99 -8.29 -1.33 4.60
C TYR A 99 -8.06 0.18 4.45
N GLU A 100 -7.09 0.74 5.16
CA GLU A 100 -6.70 2.16 5.05
C GLU A 100 -6.18 2.49 3.65
N GLN A 101 -5.32 1.63 3.07
CA GLN A 101 -4.84 1.80 1.69
C GLN A 101 -5.98 1.74 0.65
N ILE A 102 -6.92 0.81 0.80
CA ILE A 102 -8.08 0.70 -0.10
C ILE A 102 -8.97 1.94 -0.01
N GLN A 103 -9.16 2.49 1.20
CA GLN A 103 -9.89 3.74 1.38
C GLN A 103 -9.16 4.92 0.73
N GLU A 104 -7.83 5.02 0.85
CA GLU A 104 -7.03 6.05 0.19
C GLU A 104 -7.16 5.93 -1.34
N LEU A 105 -7.02 4.72 -1.90
CA LEU A 105 -7.17 4.47 -3.33
C LEU A 105 -8.58 4.81 -3.83
N SER A 106 -9.61 4.48 -3.06
CA SER A 106 -11.00 4.86 -3.37
C SER A 106 -11.18 6.38 -3.41
N ASN A 107 -10.55 7.10 -2.47
CA ASN A 107 -10.58 8.56 -2.44
C ASN A 107 -9.83 9.17 -3.63
N LEU A 108 -8.67 8.62 -4.00
CA LEU A 108 -7.92 9.03 -5.18
C LEU A 108 -8.71 8.76 -6.48
N LEU A 109 -9.40 7.63 -6.58
CA LEU A 109 -10.22 7.29 -7.74
C LEU A 109 -11.44 8.22 -7.86
N ARG A 110 -12.07 8.58 -6.73
CA ARG A 110 -13.14 9.58 -6.68
C ARG A 110 -12.64 10.97 -7.09
N ALA A 111 -11.45 11.36 -6.63
CA ALA A 111 -10.81 12.61 -7.03
C ALA A 111 -10.41 12.62 -8.51
N ASN A 112 -9.95 11.49 -9.04
CA ASN A 112 -9.62 11.33 -10.46
C ASN A 112 -10.88 11.48 -11.33
N ARG A 113 -11.96 10.77 -10.99
CA ARG A 113 -13.27 10.94 -11.66
C ARG A 113 -13.78 12.38 -11.63
N ALA A 114 -13.64 13.07 -10.49
CA ALA A 114 -14.04 14.47 -10.37
C ALA A 114 -13.19 15.39 -11.27
N ARG A 115 -11.87 15.20 -11.32
CA ARG A 115 -10.98 15.94 -12.23
C ARG A 115 -11.29 15.66 -13.69
N THR A 116 -11.56 14.41 -14.06
CA THR A 116 -11.95 14.04 -15.43
C THR A 116 -13.29 14.68 -15.81
N ALA A 117 -14.28 14.67 -14.92
CA ALA A 117 -15.55 15.36 -15.15
C ALA A 117 -15.37 16.88 -15.32
N GLU A 118 -14.46 17.50 -14.55
CA GLU A 118 -14.12 18.91 -14.72
C GLU A 118 -13.41 19.19 -16.05
N LEU A 119 -12.47 18.32 -16.45
CA LEU A 119 -11.79 18.41 -17.74
C LEU A 119 -12.77 18.27 -18.90
N THR A 120 -13.70 17.31 -18.85
CA THR A 120 -14.77 17.17 -19.84
C THR A 120 -15.64 18.42 -19.91
N ARG A 121 -16.05 18.98 -18.76
CA ARG A 121 -16.84 20.23 -18.72
C ARG A 121 -16.07 21.41 -19.31
N ARG A 122 -14.75 21.51 -19.06
CA ARG A 122 -13.89 22.55 -19.65
C ARG A 122 -13.71 22.35 -21.15
N ALA A 123 -13.60 21.10 -21.62
CA ALA A 123 -13.54 20.78 -23.04
C ALA A 123 -14.85 21.14 -23.75
N GLU A 124 -16.00 20.83 -23.18
CA GLU A 124 -17.32 21.25 -23.69
C GLU A 124 -17.44 22.79 -23.76
N GLN A 125 -16.98 23.50 -22.72
CA GLN A 125 -16.98 24.97 -22.73
C GLN A 125 -16.01 25.55 -23.77
N ALA A 126 -14.86 24.91 -23.98
CA ALA A 126 -13.90 25.32 -25.01
C ALA A 126 -14.47 25.11 -26.41
N GLU A 127 -15.13 23.98 -26.66
CA GLU A 127 -15.80 23.68 -27.94
C GLU A 127 -16.95 24.66 -28.23
N VAL A 128 -17.75 24.98 -27.21
CA VAL A 128 -18.77 26.04 -27.32
C VAL A 128 -18.10 27.38 -27.62
N SER A 129 -17.04 27.78 -26.92
CA SER A 129 -16.39 29.07 -27.18
C SER A 129 -15.78 29.19 -28.58
N THR A 130 -15.21 28.10 -29.11
CA THR A 130 -14.61 28.07 -30.45
C THR A 130 -15.65 28.04 -31.57
N GLN A 131 -16.79 27.36 -31.37
CA GLN A 131 -17.91 27.40 -32.32
C GLN A 131 -18.53 28.81 -32.44
N TYR A 132 -18.64 29.54 -31.33
CA TYR A 132 -19.18 30.90 -31.33
C TYR A 132 -18.16 31.92 -31.90
N SER A 133 -16.84 31.70 -31.73
CA SER A 133 -15.82 32.54 -32.36
C SER A 133 -15.66 32.28 -33.87
N ALA A 134 -15.80 31.02 -34.31
CA ALA A 134 -15.72 30.65 -35.73
C ALA A 134 -16.92 31.18 -36.54
N THR A 135 -18.10 31.26 -35.92
CA THR A 135 -19.30 31.86 -36.56
C THR A 135 -19.26 33.38 -36.63
N GLN A 136 -18.45 34.06 -35.80
CA GLN A 136 -18.36 35.53 -35.79
C GLN A 136 -17.31 36.09 -36.76
N GLN A 137 -16.35 35.30 -37.23
CA GLN A 137 -15.26 35.77 -38.11
C GLN A 137 -15.53 35.64 -39.62
N LEU A 138 -16.66 35.04 -40.04
CA LEU A 138 -16.97 34.80 -41.46
C LEU A 138 -17.79 35.94 -42.12
N LEU A 139 -18.13 37.02 -41.41
CA LEU A 139 -19.02 38.09 -41.93
C LEU A 139 -18.33 39.42 -42.30
N THR A 140 -17.00 39.55 -42.14
CA THR A 140 -16.31 40.84 -42.35
C THR A 140 -15.06 40.72 -43.22
N HIS A 141 -15.22 40.52 -44.54
CA HIS A 141 -14.20 40.93 -45.53
C HIS A 141 -14.82 41.13 -46.91
N VAL A 142 -15.32 42.35 -47.17
CA VAL A 142 -15.65 42.85 -48.51
C VAL A 142 -14.56 43.86 -48.89
N PRO A 143 -13.71 43.61 -49.92
CA PRO A 143 -12.89 44.66 -50.49
C PRO A 143 -13.66 45.33 -51.65
N GLN A 144 -14.06 46.56 -51.41
CA GLN A 144 -14.66 47.47 -52.39
C GLN A 144 -13.55 48.09 -53.24
N ALA A 145 -13.53 47.79 -54.55
CA ALA A 145 -12.63 48.42 -55.51
C ALA A 145 -13.44 49.09 -56.63
N GLN A 146 -13.60 50.41 -56.56
CA GLN A 146 -14.04 51.24 -57.67
C GLN A 146 -13.47 52.67 -57.58
N ALA A 147 -13.31 53.25 -58.78
CA ALA A 147 -12.86 54.60 -59.17
C ALA A 147 -11.34 54.72 -59.45
N SER A 148 -10.86 55.27 -60.57
CA SER A 148 -11.49 55.98 -61.70
C SER A 148 -10.49 56.17 -62.85
N ASN A 149 -11.01 56.44 -64.04
CA ASN A 149 -10.35 56.52 -65.35
C ASN A 149 -9.85 57.95 -65.70
N GLY A 150 -8.92 58.07 -66.68
CA GLY A 150 -8.62 59.27 -67.48
C GLY A 150 -7.35 60.05 -67.05
N HIS A 151 -6.55 60.69 -67.90
CA HIS A 151 -6.57 60.98 -69.35
C HIS A 151 -5.17 61.53 -69.71
N GLN A 152 -4.72 61.32 -70.95
CA GLN A 152 -3.44 61.82 -71.47
C GLN A 152 -3.44 63.34 -71.64
N THR A 153 -2.28 64.01 -71.50
CA THR A 153 -1.84 65.09 -72.39
C THR A 153 -0.39 65.46 -72.10
N GLU A 154 0.34 65.71 -73.18
CA GLU A 154 1.76 66.02 -73.24
C GLU A 154 2.07 67.49 -72.89
N ASP A 155 3.36 67.70 -72.59
CA ASP A 155 4.16 68.90 -72.80
C ASP A 155 4.21 70.04 -71.74
N ARG A 156 5.45 70.23 -71.27
CA ARG A 156 6.11 71.51 -70.96
C ARG A 156 6.00 72.04 -69.53
N GLU A 157 6.49 71.27 -68.54
CA GLU A 157 6.93 71.74 -67.21
C GLU A 157 7.74 70.64 -66.45
N GLY A 158 8.89 70.23 -67.01
CA GLY A 158 9.60 69.00 -66.63
C GLY A 158 10.33 68.95 -65.27
N GLY A 159 10.27 70.00 -64.44
CA GLY A 159 10.97 70.04 -63.14
C GLY A 159 10.08 69.70 -61.94
N VAL A 160 8.96 70.43 -61.79
CA VAL A 160 8.12 70.38 -60.57
C VAL A 160 7.18 69.18 -60.54
N GLN A 161 6.71 68.71 -61.70
CA GLN A 161 5.85 67.51 -61.80
C GLN A 161 6.64 66.20 -61.59
N SER A 162 7.93 66.20 -61.97
CA SER A 162 8.86 65.09 -61.71
C SER A 162 9.11 64.91 -60.21
N ASP A 163 9.35 66.02 -59.50
CA ASP A 163 9.55 66.00 -58.05
C ASP A 163 8.28 65.58 -57.30
N GLN A 164 7.10 66.04 -57.73
CA GLN A 164 5.83 65.66 -57.11
C GLN A 164 5.45 64.19 -57.36
N ALA A 165 5.76 63.64 -58.54
CA ALA A 165 5.60 62.21 -58.81
C ALA A 165 6.57 61.36 -57.98
N ARG A 166 7.81 61.83 -57.80
CA ARG A 166 8.82 61.17 -56.99
C ARG A 166 8.49 61.19 -55.49
N ILE A 167 7.89 62.27 -55.00
CA ILE A 167 7.38 62.37 -53.61
C ILE A 167 6.28 61.33 -53.38
N ARG A 168 5.29 61.21 -54.27
CA ARG A 168 4.23 60.18 -54.14
C ARG A 168 4.76 58.74 -54.21
N GLU A 169 5.81 58.52 -55.00
CA GLU A 169 6.47 57.21 -55.06
C GLU A 169 7.23 56.89 -53.76
N LEU A 170 7.93 57.89 -53.19
CA LEU A 170 8.59 57.76 -51.90
C LEU A 170 7.58 57.53 -50.78
N GLU A 171 6.45 58.22 -50.78
CA GLU A 171 5.34 58.00 -49.83
C GLU A 171 4.75 56.59 -49.95
N ARG A 172 4.55 56.07 -51.18
CA ARG A 172 4.15 54.68 -51.36
C ARG A 172 5.19 53.68 -50.85
N LYS A 173 6.48 53.95 -51.10
CA LYS A 173 7.57 53.10 -50.60
C LYS A 173 7.63 53.14 -49.08
N LEU A 174 7.41 54.30 -48.48
CA LEU A 174 7.38 54.49 -47.02
C LEU A 174 6.18 53.76 -46.42
N ALA A 175 4.97 53.93 -46.96
CA ALA A 175 3.78 53.20 -46.52
C ALA A 175 3.95 51.67 -46.63
N LYS A 176 4.60 51.19 -47.69
CA LYS A 176 4.91 49.75 -47.86
C LYS A 176 5.92 49.27 -46.81
N LYS A 177 6.89 50.10 -46.44
CA LYS A 177 7.88 49.78 -45.40
C LYS A 177 7.24 49.78 -44.01
N ASP A 178 6.36 50.72 -43.73
CA ASP A 178 5.63 50.79 -42.45
C ASP A 178 4.73 49.58 -42.26
N MET A 179 4.00 49.13 -43.30
CA MET A 179 3.22 47.89 -43.22
C MET A 179 4.07 46.66 -42.91
N VAL A 180 5.28 46.56 -43.47
CA VAL A 180 6.21 45.46 -43.19
C VAL A 180 6.76 45.56 -41.76
N ILE A 181 7.05 46.77 -41.29
CA ILE A 181 7.48 47.01 -39.91
C ILE A 181 6.38 46.59 -38.93
N ASP A 182 5.12 46.91 -39.21
CA ASP A 182 4.00 46.54 -38.36
C ASP A 182 3.75 45.02 -38.35
N ALA A 183 3.91 44.34 -39.49
CA ALA A 183 3.89 42.88 -39.55
C ALA A 183 5.00 42.25 -38.70
N TYR A 184 6.24 42.75 -38.80
CA TYR A 184 7.35 42.25 -37.98
C TYR A 184 7.15 42.53 -36.48
N LYS A 185 6.57 43.68 -36.10
CA LYS A 185 6.24 43.97 -34.70
C LYS A 185 5.18 43.01 -34.16
N HIS A 186 4.16 42.69 -34.95
CA HIS A 186 3.14 41.71 -34.59
C HIS A 186 3.76 40.32 -34.38
N GLU A 187 4.56 39.86 -35.34
CA GLU A 187 5.26 38.57 -35.23
C GLU A 187 6.23 38.54 -34.03
N GLN A 188 6.91 39.65 -33.75
CA GLN A 188 7.77 39.76 -32.57
C GLN A 188 6.97 39.69 -31.26
N GLN A 189 5.77 40.28 -31.23
CA GLN A 189 4.88 40.21 -30.07
C GLN A 189 4.35 38.78 -29.86
N GLU A 190 3.97 38.08 -30.94
CA GLU A 190 3.55 36.68 -30.87
C GLU A 190 4.69 35.76 -30.42
N ASN A 191 5.90 35.95 -30.97
CA ASN A 191 7.09 35.18 -30.54
C ASN A 191 7.42 35.42 -29.05
N THR A 192 7.28 36.66 -28.57
CA THR A 192 7.48 36.98 -27.15
C THR A 192 6.43 36.30 -26.27
N ASN A 193 5.18 36.27 -26.72
CA ASN A 193 4.10 35.59 -26.01
C ASN A 193 4.34 34.07 -25.95
N LEU A 194 4.77 33.48 -27.06
CA LEU A 194 5.07 32.04 -27.12
C LEU A 194 6.23 31.67 -26.18
N ILE A 195 7.27 32.50 -26.10
CA ILE A 195 8.37 32.32 -25.14
C ILE A 195 7.84 32.36 -23.70
N ALA A 196 6.97 33.30 -23.36
CA ALA A 196 6.37 33.39 -22.02
C ALA A 196 5.52 32.15 -21.67
N MET A 197 4.76 31.61 -22.64
CA MET A 197 4.01 30.37 -22.45
C MET A 197 4.91 29.16 -22.23
N TYR A 198 6.03 29.07 -22.96
CA TYR A 198 7.02 28.01 -22.74
C TYR A 198 7.71 28.14 -21.40
N GLU A 199 8.03 29.36 -20.96
CA GLU A 199 8.62 29.61 -19.65
C GLU A 199 7.68 29.14 -18.54
N ASP A 200 6.38 29.47 -18.62
CA ASP A 200 5.38 29.05 -17.64
C ASP A 200 5.17 27.53 -17.64
N ALA A 201 5.06 26.92 -18.83
CA ALA A 201 4.93 25.46 -18.96
C ALA A 201 6.17 24.72 -18.42
N MET A 202 7.37 25.21 -18.74
CA MET A 202 8.61 24.64 -18.21
C MET A 202 8.76 24.86 -16.70
N GLY A 203 8.32 26.01 -16.18
CA GLY A 203 8.25 26.28 -14.75
C GLY A 203 7.34 25.28 -14.03
N ASN A 204 6.10 25.13 -14.49
CA ASN A 204 5.12 24.23 -13.91
C ASN A 204 5.57 22.76 -13.97
N THR A 205 6.11 22.31 -15.11
CA THR A 205 6.64 20.94 -15.23
C THR A 205 7.81 20.68 -14.29
N THR A 206 8.71 21.65 -14.11
CA THR A 206 9.85 21.52 -13.18
C THR A 206 9.36 21.45 -11.73
N GLU A 207 8.35 22.24 -11.35
CA GLU A 207 7.73 22.17 -10.04
C GLU A 207 7.03 20.82 -9.81
N MET A 208 6.31 20.31 -10.81
CA MET A 208 5.67 19.00 -10.74
C MET A 208 6.70 17.88 -10.52
N ILE A 209 7.82 17.91 -11.25
CA ILE A 209 8.92 16.94 -11.06
C ILE A 209 9.49 17.03 -9.65
N ARG A 210 9.76 18.25 -9.16
CA ARG A 210 10.28 18.44 -7.80
C ARG A 210 9.32 17.89 -6.74
N ASN A 211 8.03 18.21 -6.87
CA ASN A 211 6.99 17.73 -5.95
C ASN A 211 6.84 16.21 -6.01
N TYR A 212 6.95 15.62 -7.20
CA TYR A 212 6.91 14.17 -7.39
C TYR A 212 8.10 13.48 -6.72
N CYS A 213 9.33 13.96 -6.94
CA CYS A 213 10.54 13.41 -6.31
C CYS A 213 10.46 13.49 -4.77
N ASN A 214 10.06 14.65 -4.24
CA ASN A 214 9.88 14.84 -2.79
C ASN A 214 8.78 13.93 -2.23
N GLY A 215 7.69 13.75 -2.98
CA GLY A 215 6.58 12.86 -2.60
C GLY A 215 7.01 11.39 -2.52
N ILE A 216 7.83 10.93 -3.48
CA ILE A 216 8.38 9.57 -3.45
C ILE A 216 9.32 9.37 -2.28
N GLU A 217 10.26 10.30 -2.06
CA GLU A 217 11.21 10.20 -0.95
C GLU A 217 10.48 10.11 0.39
N THR A 218 9.45 10.93 0.57
CA THR A 218 8.62 10.93 1.77
C THR A 218 7.94 9.57 1.98
N ARG A 219 7.25 9.03 0.95
CA ARG A 219 6.58 7.73 1.04
C ARG A 219 7.56 6.59 1.32
N PHE A 220 8.74 6.62 0.71
CA PHE A 220 9.79 5.63 0.95
C PHE A 220 10.31 5.67 2.39
N LEU A 221 10.53 6.87 2.94
CA LEU A 221 10.96 7.04 4.32
C LEU A 221 9.87 6.61 5.31
N GLU A 222 8.61 6.94 5.04
CA GLU A 222 7.45 6.50 5.83
C GLU A 222 7.34 4.98 5.84
N GLN A 223 7.46 4.33 4.68
CA GLN A 223 7.45 2.88 4.57
C GLN A 223 8.59 2.24 5.38
N ARG A 224 9.81 2.77 5.30
CA ARG A 224 10.94 2.27 6.10
C ARG A 224 10.72 2.44 7.59
N ARG A 225 10.16 3.57 8.03
CA ARG A 225 9.80 3.80 9.44
C ARG A 225 8.71 2.83 9.88
N HIS A 226 7.69 2.62 9.06
CA HIS A 226 6.60 1.70 9.34
C HIS A 226 7.09 0.26 9.54
N TYR A 227 7.91 -0.27 8.61
CA TYR A 227 8.49 -1.61 8.77
C TYR A 227 9.41 -1.72 9.99
N ASN A 228 10.19 -0.68 10.28
CA ASN A 228 11.04 -0.69 11.45
C ASN A 228 10.22 -0.72 12.75
N ASN A 229 9.13 0.04 12.81
CA ASN A 229 8.19 0.03 13.93
C ASN A 229 7.53 -1.34 14.09
N LEU A 230 7.08 -1.97 12.99
CA LEU A 230 6.48 -3.31 13.05
C LEU A 230 7.47 -4.35 13.55
N LEU A 231 8.71 -4.33 13.06
CA LEU A 231 9.76 -5.24 13.51
C LEU A 231 10.10 -5.03 14.99
N GLN A 232 10.07 -3.78 15.46
CA GLN A 232 10.28 -3.48 16.88
C GLN A 232 9.11 -3.97 17.72
N GLN A 233 7.88 -3.76 17.26
CA GLN A 233 6.67 -4.25 17.91
C GLN A 233 6.68 -5.78 18.05
N GLU A 234 7.02 -6.52 16.99
CA GLU A 234 7.13 -7.99 17.08
C GLU A 234 8.18 -8.45 18.09
N LYS A 235 9.33 -7.75 18.18
CA LYS A 235 10.37 -8.05 19.19
C LYS A 235 9.87 -7.80 20.60
N ASP A 236 9.16 -6.71 20.82
CA ASP A 236 8.64 -6.32 22.13
C ASP A 236 7.50 -7.27 22.56
N GLU A 237 6.61 -7.66 21.66
CA GLU A 237 5.57 -8.65 21.89
C GLU A 237 6.15 -10.04 22.19
N HIS A 238 7.18 -10.45 21.45
CA HIS A 238 7.86 -11.72 21.71
C HIS A 238 8.57 -11.72 23.08
N LEU A 239 9.20 -10.60 23.46
CA LEU A 239 9.77 -10.43 24.80
C LEU A 239 8.68 -10.47 25.88
N ALA A 240 7.55 -9.78 25.68
CA ALA A 240 6.44 -9.78 26.62
C ALA A 240 5.86 -11.17 26.84
N SER A 241 5.67 -11.96 25.77
CA SER A 241 5.19 -13.35 25.88
C SER A 241 6.14 -14.24 26.68
N ARG A 242 7.46 -14.01 26.57
CA ARG A 242 8.44 -14.76 27.37
C ARG A 242 8.40 -14.37 28.84
N LEU A 243 8.34 -13.07 29.14
CA LEU A 243 8.21 -12.57 30.50
C LEU A 243 6.93 -13.08 31.17
N GLU A 244 5.80 -13.14 30.45
CA GLU A 244 4.56 -13.69 30.97
C GLU A 244 4.68 -15.18 31.32
N LYS A 245 5.31 -15.98 30.45
CA LYS A 245 5.57 -17.41 30.73
C LYS A 245 6.42 -17.57 31.99
N ASP A 246 7.49 -16.81 32.12
CA ASP A 246 8.37 -16.85 33.29
C ASP A 246 7.61 -16.46 34.57
N ASP A 247 6.74 -15.44 34.50
CA ASP A 247 5.86 -15.04 35.61
C ASP A 247 4.87 -16.15 36.01
N ILE A 248 4.28 -16.83 35.02
CA ILE A 248 3.38 -17.96 35.26
C ILE A 248 4.15 -19.12 35.89
N PHE A 249 5.33 -19.45 35.39
CA PHE A 249 6.17 -20.51 35.97
C PHE A 249 6.61 -20.17 37.40
N ALA A 250 6.96 -18.92 37.68
CA ALA A 250 7.29 -18.47 39.03
C ALA A 250 6.10 -18.62 40.00
N LYS A 251 4.88 -18.26 39.55
CA LYS A 251 3.65 -18.46 40.32
C LYS A 251 3.36 -19.94 40.56
N TYR A 252 3.52 -20.78 39.53
CA TYR A 252 3.34 -22.23 39.65
C TYR A 252 4.32 -22.86 40.64
N LEU A 253 5.60 -22.46 40.60
CA LEU A 253 6.61 -22.93 41.56
C LEU A 253 6.27 -22.53 42.99
N ARG A 254 5.80 -21.29 43.20
CA ARG A 254 5.34 -20.81 44.51
C ARG A 254 4.18 -21.67 45.04
N VAL A 255 3.16 -21.89 44.22
CA VAL A 255 2.00 -22.72 44.60
C VAL A 255 2.42 -24.17 44.88
N ARG A 256 3.28 -24.75 44.04
CA ARG A 256 3.81 -26.10 44.21
C ARG A 256 4.54 -26.25 45.55
N GLU A 257 5.27 -25.23 45.98
CA GLU A 257 5.95 -25.24 47.28
C GLU A 257 4.99 -25.05 48.46
N MET A 258 3.98 -24.19 48.31
CA MET A 258 2.89 -24.08 49.30
C MET A 258 2.16 -25.41 49.49
N ILE A 259 1.92 -26.18 48.43
CA ILE A 259 1.29 -27.51 48.52
C ILE A 259 2.19 -28.51 49.24
N ARG A 260 3.52 -28.51 48.98
CA ARG A 260 4.45 -29.38 49.73
C ARG A 260 4.48 -29.04 51.20
N THR A 261 4.59 -27.76 51.51
CA THR A 261 4.65 -27.30 52.90
C THR A 261 3.35 -27.58 53.64
N ALA A 262 2.19 -27.36 53.01
CA ALA A 262 0.89 -27.75 53.56
C ALA A 262 0.77 -29.27 53.78
N ASN A 263 1.22 -30.09 52.82
CA ASN A 263 1.23 -31.55 52.99
C ASN A 263 2.17 -31.99 54.13
N ARG A 264 3.35 -31.39 54.24
CA ARG A 264 4.28 -31.65 55.35
C ARG A 264 3.65 -31.29 56.69
N LEU A 265 3.05 -30.11 56.82
CA LEU A 265 2.36 -29.71 58.05
C LEU A 265 1.22 -30.67 58.41
N ARG A 266 0.44 -31.11 57.41
CA ARG A 266 -0.64 -32.09 57.60
C ARG A 266 -0.12 -33.46 58.07
N THR A 267 1.03 -33.92 57.58
CA THR A 267 1.61 -35.19 58.03
C THR A 267 2.26 -35.05 59.40
N ASP A 268 3.00 -33.97 59.63
CA ASP A 268 3.78 -33.76 60.86
C ASP A 268 2.86 -33.60 62.09
N GLU A 269 1.68 -32.97 61.94
CA GLU A 269 0.74 -32.69 63.04
C GLU A 269 0.20 -33.94 63.75
N TRP A 270 0.23 -35.12 63.11
CA TRP A 270 -0.31 -36.34 63.70
C TRP A 270 0.74 -37.45 63.89
N CYS A 271 1.95 -37.28 63.37
CA CYS A 271 2.97 -38.34 63.34
C CYS A 271 3.51 -38.71 64.74
N GLU A 272 3.67 -37.75 65.64
CA GLU A 272 4.24 -37.99 66.97
C GLU A 272 3.30 -38.82 67.85
N GLU A 273 2.02 -38.48 67.86
CA GLU A 273 0.98 -39.17 68.60
C GLU A 273 0.79 -40.60 68.08
N TYR A 274 0.77 -40.80 66.76
CA TYR A 274 0.68 -42.14 66.16
C TYR A 274 1.89 -43.01 66.53
N THR A 275 3.10 -42.44 66.56
CA THR A 275 4.32 -43.16 66.96
C THR A 275 4.28 -43.57 68.43
N ILE A 276 3.79 -42.69 69.31
CA ILE A 276 3.66 -43.00 70.75
C ILE A 276 2.60 -44.09 70.96
N ILE A 277 1.42 -43.96 70.35
CA ILE A 277 0.32 -44.94 70.51
C ILE A 277 0.73 -46.32 69.99
N SER A 278 1.35 -46.38 68.81
CA SER A 278 1.86 -47.65 68.26
C SER A 278 2.99 -48.24 69.10
N GLY A 279 3.92 -47.42 69.60
CA GLY A 279 5.00 -47.86 70.49
C GLY A 279 4.48 -48.40 71.83
N LEU A 280 3.49 -47.74 72.42
CA LEU A 280 2.83 -48.21 73.64
C LEU A 280 2.06 -49.51 73.41
N GLN A 281 1.34 -49.63 72.29
CA GLN A 281 0.66 -50.88 71.94
C GLN A 281 1.65 -52.03 71.69
N GLY A 282 2.78 -51.78 71.02
CA GLY A 282 3.85 -52.76 70.89
C GLY A 282 4.38 -53.26 72.23
N GLN A 283 4.51 -52.37 73.22
CA GLN A 283 4.88 -52.75 74.59
C GLN A 283 3.79 -53.59 75.27
N VAL A 284 2.51 -53.21 75.16
CA VAL A 284 1.39 -53.99 75.71
C VAL A 284 1.33 -55.38 75.10
N ARG A 285 1.47 -55.51 73.77
CA ARG A 285 1.55 -56.80 73.06
C ARG A 285 2.72 -57.65 73.56
N CYS A 286 3.89 -57.04 73.76
CA CYS A 286 5.08 -57.73 74.30
C CYS A 286 4.87 -58.21 75.75
N LEU A 287 4.35 -57.34 76.63
CA LEU A 287 4.07 -57.67 78.02
C LEU A 287 3.05 -58.80 78.15
N ARG A 288 1.99 -58.77 77.33
CA ARG A 288 0.96 -59.81 77.26
C ARG A 288 1.54 -61.16 76.82
N ARG A 289 2.47 -61.16 75.85
CA ARG A 289 3.23 -62.35 75.43
C ARG A 289 4.11 -62.92 76.55
N VAL A 290 4.81 -62.07 77.31
CA VAL A 290 5.65 -62.49 78.44
C VAL A 290 4.81 -63.07 79.58
N LEU A 291 3.62 -62.51 79.81
CA LEU A 291 2.65 -62.98 80.80
C LEU A 291 1.83 -64.21 80.33
N GLN A 292 2.08 -64.72 79.12
CA GLN A 292 1.32 -65.82 78.49
C GLN A 292 -0.20 -65.59 78.45
N MET A 293 -0.60 -64.32 78.35
CA MET A 293 -2.00 -63.95 78.17
C MET A 293 -2.35 -64.01 76.68
N ASP A 294 -3.60 -64.36 76.37
CA ASP A 294 -4.07 -64.42 74.98
C ASP A 294 -3.90 -63.06 74.29
N PRO A 295 -3.50 -63.03 73.00
CA PRO A 295 -3.36 -61.78 72.25
C PRO A 295 -4.70 -61.06 72.17
N GLU A 296 -4.67 -59.74 72.37
CA GLU A 296 -5.85 -58.89 72.29
C GLU A 296 -6.30 -58.80 70.82
N LYS A 297 -7.60 -58.81 70.57
CA LYS A 297 -8.10 -58.59 69.21
C LYS A 297 -7.82 -57.15 68.81
N PRO A 298 -7.52 -56.88 67.53
CA PRO A 298 -7.24 -55.52 67.06
C PRO A 298 -8.33 -54.52 67.44
N GLU A 299 -9.61 -54.92 67.41
CA GLU A 299 -10.76 -54.07 67.76
C GLU A 299 -10.88 -53.74 69.26
N GLU A 300 -10.24 -54.52 70.12
CA GLU A 300 -10.27 -54.38 71.58
C GLU A 300 -9.07 -53.57 72.10
N GLU A 301 -8.10 -53.25 71.25
CA GLU A 301 -6.93 -52.44 71.61
C GLU A 301 -7.34 -50.98 71.91
N VAL A 302 -6.83 -50.44 73.01
CA VAL A 302 -7.09 -49.05 73.46
C VAL A 302 -6.72 -48.00 72.39
N GLY A 303 -5.85 -48.34 71.44
CA GLY A 303 -5.41 -47.46 70.35
C GLY A 303 -6.09 -47.73 68.99
N TRP A 304 -6.99 -48.71 68.89
CA TRP A 304 -7.54 -49.19 67.63
C TRP A 304 -8.14 -48.13 66.69
N PRO A 305 -8.93 -47.14 67.19
CA PRO A 305 -9.53 -46.12 66.31
C PRO A 305 -8.51 -45.28 65.54
N TYR A 306 -7.29 -45.18 66.05
CA TYR A 306 -6.18 -44.41 65.49
C TYR A 306 -5.22 -45.30 64.69
N LEU A 307 -5.07 -46.56 65.10
CA LEU A 307 -4.15 -47.51 64.45
C LEU A 307 -4.75 -48.18 63.21
N LYS A 308 -6.08 -48.21 63.05
CA LYS A 308 -6.77 -48.80 61.88
C LYS A 308 -6.38 -48.17 60.54
N ASP A 309 -6.01 -46.88 60.55
CA ASP A 309 -5.70 -46.10 59.35
C ASP A 309 -4.18 -46.16 59.01
N LEU A 310 -3.39 -46.80 59.88
CA LEU A 310 -1.97 -47.04 59.70
C LEU A 310 -1.77 -48.51 59.31
N PRO A 311 -1.14 -48.84 58.16
CA PRO A 311 -0.82 -50.22 57.83
C PRO A 311 0.28 -50.71 58.78
N LEU A 312 -0.11 -51.23 59.94
CA LEU A 312 0.77 -52.01 60.81
C LEU A 312 0.97 -53.37 60.15
N ASN A 313 2.17 -53.60 59.62
CA ASN A 313 2.63 -54.89 59.09
C ASN A 313 2.76 -55.93 60.22
N ASP A 314 1.64 -56.33 60.83
CA ASP A 314 1.57 -57.46 61.77
C ASP A 314 0.76 -58.63 61.18
N THR A 315 0.64 -58.71 59.86
CA THR A 315 0.15 -59.92 59.17
C THR A 315 1.34 -60.78 58.74
N ASP A 316 2.12 -61.28 59.69
CA ASP A 316 3.04 -62.41 59.47
C ASP A 316 3.43 -62.98 60.85
N SER A 317 2.54 -63.78 61.43
CA SER A 317 2.78 -64.78 62.49
C SER A 317 1.53 -65.62 62.71
#